data_AF-A0A497Q7H0-F1
#
_entry.id   AF-A0A497Q7H0-F1
#
_cell.length_a   1.000
_cell.length_b   1.000
_cell.length_c   1.000
_cell.angle_alpha   90.00
_cell.angle_beta   90.00
_cell.angle_gamma   90.00
#
_symmetry.space_group_name_H-M   'P 1'
#
loop_
_entity.id
_entity.type
_entity.pdbx_description
1 polymer ?
#
loop_
_entity_poly.entity_id
_entity_poly.type
_entity_poly.pdbx_seq_one_letter_code
_entity_poly.pdbx_strand_id
1 'polypeptide(L)'
;MILKSLTLKNFRKIKHAVIDFPDGVTGVVGLNGVGKSTIFEAIAWVLYGSVAARTSADQIKRNGAEHSDPCRVELEFVFEDDNYRVVREMSGKSLAPSASVLVNNRLAVSSAENTSKYIQKKLGMDFKSFFTSIFARQKELNMLSAMNASERRPLILKMLGID
;
A
#
# COMPACT_ATOMS: atom_id res chain seq x y z
N MET A 1 -4.07 1.00 -12.68
CA MET A 1 -2.95 1.63 -11.95
C MET A 1 -1.68 0.86 -12.28
N ILE A 2 -0.61 1.55 -12.67
CA ILE A 2 0.70 0.94 -12.96
C ILE A 2 1.72 1.53 -11.99
N LEU A 3 2.30 0.70 -11.11
CA LEU A 3 3.31 1.13 -10.15
C LEU A 3 4.61 1.48 -10.87
N LYS A 4 5.32 2.51 -10.41
CA LYS A 4 6.61 2.94 -10.98
C LYS A 4 7.72 2.93 -9.94
N SER A 5 7.51 3.53 -8.77
CA SER A 5 8.50 3.50 -7.70
C SER A 5 7.84 3.47 -6.31
N LEU A 6 8.50 2.83 -5.35
CA LEU A 6 8.13 2.85 -3.93
C LEU A 6 9.38 3.14 -3.09
N THR A 7 9.33 4.22 -2.32
CA THR A 7 10.37 4.58 -1.36
C THR A 7 9.84 4.43 0.05
N LEU A 8 10.58 3.70 0.90
CA LEU A 8 10.25 3.48 2.31
C LEU A 8 11.38 4.04 3.19
N LYS A 9 10.99 4.68 4.30
CA LYS A 9 11.90 5.10 5.37
C LYS A 9 11.27 4.76 6.72
N ASN A 10 12.00 4.01 7.53
CA ASN A 10 11.60 3.56 8.87
C ASN A 10 10.19 2.95 8.94
N PHE A 11 9.83 2.14 7.93
CA PHE A 11 8.53 1.49 7.83
C PHE A 11 8.65 0.01 8.21
N ARG A 12 7.98 -0.39 9.30
CA ARG A 12 8.01 -1.74 9.88
C ARG A 12 9.44 -2.27 10.08
N LYS A 13 9.89 -3.28 9.33
CA LYS A 13 11.27 -3.80 9.48
C LYS A 13 12.29 -3.06 8.61
N ILE A 14 11.84 -2.21 7.71
CA ILE A 14 12.67 -1.59 6.67
C ILE A 14 13.14 -0.22 7.16
N LYS A 15 14.46 -0.06 7.33
CA LYS A 15 15.07 1.25 7.65
C LYS A 15 15.00 2.19 6.45
N HIS A 16 15.41 1.71 5.28
CA HIS A 16 15.34 2.45 4.03
C HIS A 16 15.31 1.46 2.86
N ALA A 17 14.46 1.69 1.88
CA ALA A 17 14.45 0.96 0.62
C ALA A 17 13.85 1.82 -0.48
N VAL A 18 14.39 1.69 -1.70
CA VAL A 18 13.84 2.24 -2.93
C VAL A 18 13.62 1.06 -3.86
N ILE A 19 12.41 0.92 -4.40
CA ILE A 19 12.00 -0.19 -5.24
C ILE A 19 11.41 0.39 -6.51
N ASP A 20 12.06 0.09 -7.63
CA ASP A 20 11.55 0.42 -8.96
C ASP A 20 10.70 -0.74 -9.49
N PHE A 21 9.56 -0.40 -10.11
CA PHE A 21 8.67 -1.35 -10.75
C PHE A 21 8.76 -1.16 -12.26
N PRO A 22 9.67 -1.88 -12.94
CA PRO A 22 9.71 -1.87 -14.39
C PRO A 22 8.46 -2.53 -14.97
N ASP A 23 8.16 -2.22 -16.23
CA ASP A 23 7.07 -2.88 -16.93
C ASP A 23 7.38 -4.38 -17.09
N GLY A 24 6.34 -5.22 -16.97
CA GLY A 24 6.46 -6.67 -17.01
C GLY A 24 6.32 -7.34 -15.64
N VAL A 25 7.12 -8.38 -15.40
CA VAL A 25 7.01 -9.23 -14.21
C VAL A 25 8.15 -8.92 -13.24
N THR A 26 7.81 -8.44 -12.04
CA THR A 26 8.77 -8.21 -10.95
C THR A 26 8.67 -9.32 -9.91
N GLY A 27 9.77 -10.03 -9.68
CA GLY A 27 9.88 -11.06 -8.64
C GLY A 27 10.51 -10.53 -7.36
N VAL A 28 9.81 -10.63 -6.22
CA VAL A 28 10.34 -10.27 -4.90
C VAL A 28 10.75 -11.54 -4.15
N VAL A 29 12.06 -11.76 -4.01
CA VAL A 29 12.63 -12.97 -3.39
C VAL A 29 13.36 -12.64 -2.09
N GLY A 30 13.30 -13.55 -1.13
CA GLY A 30 13.98 -13.41 0.16
C GLY A 30 13.46 -14.42 1.17
N LEU A 31 14.13 -14.52 2.33
CA LEU A 31 13.73 -15.43 3.40
C LEU A 31 12.35 -15.07 3.97
N ASN A 32 11.70 -16.04 4.60
CA ASN A 32 10.45 -15.79 5.32
C ASN A 32 10.69 -14.82 6.49
N GLY A 33 9.77 -13.86 6.68
CA GLY A 33 9.86 -12.89 7.76
C GLY A 33 10.80 -11.69 7.52
N VAL A 34 11.49 -11.61 6.38
CA VAL A 34 12.42 -10.51 6.03
C VAL A 34 11.73 -9.20 5.65
N GLY A 35 10.42 -9.23 5.37
CA GLY A 35 9.65 -8.03 5.02
C GLY A 35 9.09 -7.98 3.59
N LYS A 36 9.06 -9.10 2.85
CA LYS A 36 8.45 -9.13 1.50
C LYS A 36 7.00 -8.61 1.51
N SER A 37 6.18 -9.08 2.45
CA SER A 37 4.80 -8.61 2.61
C SER A 37 4.70 -7.14 3.03
N THR A 38 5.76 -6.57 3.62
CA THR A 38 5.81 -5.16 4.03
C THR A 38 5.77 -4.20 2.84
N ILE A 39 6.26 -4.62 1.67
CA ILE A 39 6.16 -3.82 0.43
C ILE A 39 4.70 -3.55 0.10
N PHE A 40 3.87 -4.60 0.13
CA PHE A 40 2.44 -4.48 -0.09
C PHE A 40 1.76 -3.65 1.00
N GLU A 41 2.08 -3.90 2.28
CA GLU A 41 1.54 -3.13 3.40
C GLU A 41 1.85 -1.63 3.27
N ALA A 42 3.04 -1.28 2.75
CA ALA A 42 3.45 0.10 2.50
C ALA A 42 2.62 0.74 1.38
N ILE A 43 2.40 0.03 0.27
CA ILE A 43 1.53 0.49 -0.84
C ILE A 43 0.10 0.73 -0.35
N ALA A 44 -0.44 -0.19 0.44
CA ALA A 44 -1.77 -0.03 1.01
C ALA A 44 -1.84 1.16 1.97
N TRP A 45 -0.82 1.33 2.83
CA TRP A 45 -0.76 2.40 3.82
C TRP A 45 -0.59 3.78 3.18
N VAL A 46 0.27 3.94 2.18
CA VAL A 46 0.47 5.25 1.54
C VAL A 46 -0.81 5.71 0.85
N LEU A 47 -1.54 4.80 0.20
CA LEU A 47 -2.81 5.08 -0.48
C LEU A 47 -3.97 5.36 0.49
N TYR A 48 -4.17 4.51 1.50
CA TYR A 48 -5.40 4.52 2.32
C TYR A 48 -5.18 4.93 3.78
N GLY A 49 -3.94 5.01 4.25
CA GLY A 49 -3.61 5.40 5.62
C GLY A 49 -3.89 4.31 6.66
N SER A 50 -4.33 4.72 7.85
CA SER A 50 -4.50 3.85 9.02
C SER A 50 -5.49 2.70 8.79
N VAL A 51 -6.51 2.90 7.95
CA VAL A 51 -7.47 1.84 7.57
C VAL A 51 -6.76 0.61 6.98
N ALA A 52 -5.67 0.83 6.24
CA ALA A 52 -4.86 -0.24 5.66
C ALA A 52 -3.85 -0.85 6.64
N ALA A 53 -3.38 -0.09 7.64
CA ALA A 53 -2.36 -0.57 8.57
C ALA A 53 -2.85 -1.72 9.46
N ARG A 54 -4.16 -1.76 9.79
CA ARG A 54 -4.78 -2.70 10.75
C ARG A 54 -4.08 -2.78 12.13
N THR A 55 -3.10 -1.93 12.38
CA THR A 55 -2.23 -1.88 13.55
C THR A 55 -2.10 -0.43 13.99
N SER A 56 -1.76 -0.23 15.26
CA SER A 56 -1.54 1.09 15.82
C SER A 56 -0.32 1.78 15.19
N ALA A 57 -0.32 3.12 15.23
CA ALA A 57 0.70 3.98 14.64
C ALA A 57 2.14 3.62 15.05
N ASP A 58 2.33 3.24 16.30
CA ASP A 58 3.58 2.78 16.90
C ASP A 58 4.14 1.49 16.25
N GLN A 59 3.26 0.62 15.74
CA GLN A 59 3.68 -0.61 15.05
C GLN A 59 4.02 -0.40 13.57
N ILE A 60 3.68 0.78 13.03
CA ILE A 60 4.01 1.15 11.64
C ILE A 60 5.45 1.65 11.55
N LYS A 61 5.89 2.46 12.52
CA LYS A 61 7.26 2.95 12.59
C LYS A 61 8.21 1.80 12.98
N ARG A 62 9.40 1.78 12.38
CA ARG A 62 10.40 0.74 12.64
C ARG A 62 10.89 0.75 14.08
N ASN A 63 10.91 -0.43 14.71
CA ASN A 63 11.55 -0.63 16.00
C ASN A 63 13.04 -0.26 15.93
N GLY A 64 13.47 0.66 16.79
CA GLY A 64 14.83 1.20 16.81
C GLY A 64 15.09 2.35 15.85
N ALA A 65 14.05 2.97 15.27
CA ALA A 65 14.17 4.31 14.68
C ALA A 65 14.08 5.36 15.80
N GLU A 66 14.88 6.42 15.70
CA GLU A 66 14.89 7.50 16.69
C GLU A 66 13.52 8.18 16.77
N HIS A 67 13.14 8.74 17.91
CA HIS A 67 11.84 9.43 18.03
C HIS A 67 11.70 10.60 17.04
N SER A 68 12.80 11.27 16.71
CA SER A 68 12.87 12.35 15.71
C SER A 68 12.80 11.86 14.27
N ASP A 69 13.13 10.59 14.00
CA ASP A 69 13.16 10.07 12.64
C ASP A 69 11.74 9.96 12.04
N PRO A 70 11.50 10.42 10.80
CA PRO A 70 10.21 10.22 10.16
C PRO A 70 10.04 8.76 9.72
N CYS A 71 8.81 8.26 9.83
CA CYS A 71 8.33 7.09 9.10
C CYS A 71 7.63 7.59 7.84
N ARG A 72 8.17 7.28 6.66
CA ARG A 72 7.72 7.86 5.39
C ARG A 72 7.59 6.77 4.33
N VAL A 73 6.50 6.81 3.58
CA VAL A 73 6.31 6.01 2.37
C VAL A 73 5.92 6.94 1.24
N GLU A 74 6.54 6.76 0.10
CA GLU A 74 6.27 7.48 -1.14
C GLU A 74 6.05 6.47 -2.26
N LEU A 75 4.97 6.67 -3.01
CA LEU A 75 4.57 5.81 -4.11
C LEU A 75 4.33 6.66 -5.35
N GLU A 76 4.97 6.28 -6.44
CA GLU A 76 4.70 6.82 -7.76
C GLU A 76 4.02 5.77 -8.64
N PHE A 77 2.96 6.18 -9.33
CA PHE A 77 2.20 5.31 -10.23
C PHE A 77 1.52 6.12 -11.34
N VAL A 78 1.12 5.42 -12.40
CA VAL A 78 0.32 5.96 -13.50
C VAL A 78 -1.11 5.45 -13.40
N PHE A 79 -2.09 6.34 -13.58
CA PHE A 79 -3.52 6.00 -13.62
C PHE A 79 -4.26 6.96 -14.56
N GLU A 80 -5.03 6.42 -15.52
CA GLU A 80 -5.75 7.23 -16.53
C GLU A 80 -4.83 8.29 -17.18
N ASP A 81 -3.64 7.86 -17.61
CA ASP A 81 -2.59 8.66 -18.25
C ASP A 81 -1.91 9.75 -17.39
N ASP A 82 -2.37 9.94 -16.16
CA ASP A 82 -1.78 10.88 -15.21
C ASP A 82 -0.69 10.22 -14.34
N ASN A 83 0.37 10.99 -14.05
CA ASN A 83 1.42 10.59 -13.11
C ASN A 83 1.05 11.03 -11.70
N TYR A 84 0.94 10.08 -10.78
CA TYR A 84 0.64 10.33 -9.38
C TYR A 84 1.88 10.11 -8.53
N ARG A 85 2.06 10.99 -7.54
CA ARG A 85 3.03 10.81 -6.46
C ARG A 85 2.32 11.02 -5.12
N VAL A 86 2.18 9.94 -4.36
CA VAL A 86 1.54 9.96 -3.05
C VAL A 86 2.62 9.81 -1.99
N VAL A 87 2.66 10.75 -1.06
CA VAL A 87 3.58 10.72 0.08
C VAL A 87 2.74 10.67 1.34
N ARG A 88 3.10 9.76 2.26
CA ARG A 88 2.53 9.71 3.60
C ARG A 88 3.66 9.59 4.62
N GLU A 89 3.56 10.38 5.68
CA GLU A 89 4.58 10.46 6.72
C GLU A 89 3.96 10.51 8.11
N MET A 90 4.68 9.96 9.09
CA MET A 90 4.46 10.14 10.52
C MET A 90 5.75 10.63 11.15
N SER A 91 5.70 11.79 11.81
CA SER A 91 6.88 12.47 12.32
C SER A 91 6.70 12.96 13.76
N GLY A 92 7.83 13.20 14.43
CA GLY A 92 7.86 13.70 15.81
C GLY A 92 7.44 12.67 16.87
N LYS A 93 7.45 13.11 18.13
CA LYS A 93 7.15 12.24 19.29
C LYS A 93 5.72 11.69 19.28
N SER A 94 4.76 12.47 18.80
CA SER A 94 3.35 12.09 18.71
C SER A 94 3.00 11.31 17.44
N LEU A 95 3.97 11.04 16.55
CA LEU A 95 3.76 10.40 15.25
C LEU A 95 2.66 11.09 14.44
N ALA A 96 2.70 12.43 14.39
CA ALA A 96 1.69 13.22 13.71
C ALA A 96 1.60 12.84 12.22
N PRO A 97 0.42 12.44 11.73
CA PRO A 97 0.28 11.98 10.35
C PRO A 97 0.20 13.16 9.38
N SER A 98 0.90 13.06 8.26
CA SER A 98 0.79 13.95 7.11
C SER A 98 0.72 13.15 5.81
N ALA A 99 0.08 13.71 4.80
CA ALA A 99 0.07 13.14 3.47
C ALA A 99 -0.17 14.20 2.40
N SER A 100 0.28 13.90 1.18
CA SER A 100 0.05 14.73 0.00
C SER A 100 -0.04 13.88 -1.26
N VAL A 101 -0.79 14.36 -2.24
CA VAL A 101 -0.81 13.82 -3.60
C VAL A 101 -0.38 14.90 -4.57
N LEU A 102 0.58 14.58 -5.43
CA LEU A 102 0.87 15.33 -6.62
C LEU A 102 0.32 14.59 -7.84
N VAL A 103 -0.25 15.33 -8.77
CA VAL A 103 -0.67 14.83 -10.09
C VAL A 103 0.05 15.64 -11.13
N ASN A 104 0.82 14.98 -12.00
CA ASN A 104 1.69 15.62 -13.00
C ASN A 104 2.55 16.74 -12.38
N ASN A 105 3.20 16.41 -11.24
CA ASN A 105 4.05 17.30 -10.46
C ASN A 105 3.37 18.54 -9.85
N ARG A 106 2.04 18.59 -9.83
CA ARG A 106 1.26 19.66 -9.18
C ARG A 106 0.55 19.14 -7.95
N LEU A 107 0.62 19.88 -6.84
CA LEU A 107 -0.06 19.51 -5.60
C LEU A 107 -1.58 19.48 -5.84
N ALA A 108 -2.18 18.32 -5.70
CA ALA A 108 -3.63 18.14 -5.83
C ALA A 108 -4.33 18.19 -4.47
N VAL A 109 -3.70 17.62 -3.43
CA VAL A 109 -4.23 17.64 -2.07
C VAL A 109 -3.12 17.47 -1.04
N SER A 110 -3.32 18.07 0.13
CA SER A 110 -2.51 17.89 1.34
C SER A 110 -3.43 17.69 2.55
N SER A 111 -2.97 16.90 3.53
CA SER A 111 -3.68 16.36 4.71
C SER A 111 -3.83 14.85 4.60
N ALA A 112 -3.60 14.14 5.71
CA ALA A 112 -3.74 12.70 5.81
C ALA A 112 -5.16 12.22 5.45
N GLU A 113 -6.19 12.95 5.89
CA GLU A 113 -7.60 12.60 5.67
C GLU A 113 -8.03 12.89 4.23
N ASN A 114 -7.75 14.11 3.75
CA ASN A 114 -8.14 14.53 2.40
C ASN A 114 -7.40 13.71 1.34
N THR A 115 -6.15 13.31 1.59
CA THR A 115 -5.40 12.40 0.71
C THR A 115 -6.11 11.05 0.56
N SER A 116 -6.52 10.42 1.67
CA SER A 116 -7.25 9.14 1.60
C SER A 116 -8.57 9.28 0.83
N LYS A 117 -9.35 10.34 1.10
CA LYS A 117 -10.61 10.62 0.38
C LYS A 117 -10.37 10.86 -1.11
N TYR A 118 -9.33 11.62 -1.45
CA TYR A 118 -8.96 11.91 -2.83
C TYR A 118 -8.60 10.63 -3.59
N ILE A 119 -7.74 9.78 -3.01
CA ILE A 119 -7.32 8.51 -3.61
C ILE A 119 -8.51 7.56 -3.79
N GLN A 120 -9.35 7.41 -2.77
CA GLN A 120 -10.54 6.57 -2.87
C GLN A 120 -11.48 7.02 -3.99
N LYS A 121 -11.72 8.34 -4.10
CA LYS A 121 -12.55 8.91 -5.16
C LYS A 121 -11.92 8.71 -6.55
N LYS A 122 -10.60 8.91 -6.66
CA LYS A 122 -9.89 8.80 -7.95
C LYS A 122 -9.78 7.37 -8.45
N LEU A 123 -9.45 6.43 -7.59
CA LEU A 123 -9.36 5.01 -7.96
C LEU A 123 -10.73 4.32 -8.05
N GLY A 124 -11.80 4.97 -7.57
CA GLY A 124 -13.14 4.36 -7.49
C GLY A 124 -13.20 3.16 -6.54
N MET A 125 -12.21 2.99 -5.68
CA MET A 125 -12.05 1.80 -4.82
C MET A 125 -11.68 2.21 -3.40
N ASP A 126 -12.41 1.67 -2.44
CA ASP A 126 -12.02 1.68 -1.04
C ASP A 126 -10.88 0.68 -0.77
N PHE A 127 -10.35 0.69 0.46
CA PHE A 127 -9.27 -0.21 0.83
C PHE A 127 -9.64 -1.69 0.66
N LYS A 128 -10.89 -2.09 0.99
CA LYS A 128 -11.32 -3.49 0.85
C LYS A 128 -11.27 -3.91 -0.61
N SER A 129 -11.87 -3.11 -1.50
CA SER A 129 -11.94 -3.37 -2.94
C SER A 129 -10.56 -3.35 -3.60
N PHE A 130 -9.70 -2.39 -3.22
CA PHE A 130 -8.30 -2.37 -3.68
C PHE A 130 -7.55 -3.62 -3.24
N PHE A 131 -7.67 -4.00 -1.96
CA PHE A 131 -7.01 -5.17 -1.42
C PHE A 131 -7.48 -6.45 -2.12
N THR A 132 -8.77 -6.60 -2.42
CA THR A 132 -9.26 -7.84 -3.03
C THR A 132 -9.06 -7.91 -4.54
N SER A 133 -9.05 -6.76 -5.24
CA SER A 133 -8.88 -6.71 -6.70
C SER A 133 -7.42 -6.80 -7.15
N ILE A 134 -6.50 -6.18 -6.40
CA ILE A 134 -5.09 -6.06 -6.80
C ILE A 134 -4.20 -7.08 -6.08
N PHE A 135 -4.64 -7.63 -4.95
CA PHE A 135 -3.84 -8.56 -4.16
C PHE A 135 -4.46 -9.94 -4.04
N ALA A 136 -3.79 -10.91 -4.64
CA ALA A 136 -4.08 -12.33 -4.44
C ALA A 136 -3.23 -12.87 -3.28
N ARG A 137 -3.87 -13.28 -2.18
CA ARG A 137 -3.12 -13.89 -1.06
C ARG A 137 -2.58 -15.26 -1.46
N GLN A 138 -1.39 -15.58 -0.94
CA GLN A 138 -0.76 -16.88 -1.14
C GLN A 138 -1.65 -18.05 -0.72
N LYS A 139 -2.38 -17.93 0.41
CA LYS A 139 -3.36 -18.95 0.83
C LYS A 139 -4.56 -19.04 -0.10
N GLU A 140 -5.03 -17.92 -0.64
CA GLU A 140 -6.19 -17.89 -1.52
C GLU A 140 -5.89 -18.49 -2.90
N LEU A 141 -4.70 -18.23 -3.45
CA LEU A 141 -4.24 -18.85 -4.70
C LEU A 141 -4.09 -20.37 -4.58
N ASN A 142 -3.54 -20.84 -3.46
CA ASN A 142 -3.42 -22.27 -3.17
C ASN A 142 -4.79 -22.94 -3.01
N MET A 143 -5.76 -22.24 -2.40
CA MET A 143 -7.14 -22.72 -2.25
C MET A 143 -7.85 -22.82 -3.61
N LEU A 144 -7.73 -21.83 -4.49
CA LEU A 144 -8.33 -21.86 -5.83
C LEU A 144 -7.92 -23.07 -6.68
N SER A 145 -6.65 -23.48 -6.53
CA SER A 145 -6.05 -24.59 -7.28
C SER A 145 -6.50 -25.96 -6.77
N ALA A 146 -6.80 -26.06 -5.47
CA ALA A 146 -7.21 -27.32 -4.82
C ALA A 146 -8.74 -27.53 -4.79
N MET A 147 -9.53 -26.49 -5.04
CA MET A 147 -11.00 -26.52 -4.92
C MET A 147 -11.72 -27.00 -6.17
N ASN A 148 -12.88 -27.61 -5.97
CA ASN A 148 -13.83 -27.97 -7.04
C ASN A 148 -14.74 -26.77 -7.39
N ALA A 149 -15.44 -26.84 -8.54
CA ALA A 149 -16.10 -25.68 -9.16
C ALA A 149 -17.16 -25.00 -8.27
N SER A 150 -17.84 -25.78 -7.42
CA SER A 150 -18.85 -25.32 -6.45
C SER A 150 -18.26 -24.41 -5.36
N GLU A 151 -17.07 -24.76 -4.85
CA GLU A 151 -16.37 -23.99 -3.79
C GLU A 151 -15.62 -22.77 -4.36
N ARG A 152 -15.24 -22.83 -5.63
CA ARG A 152 -14.48 -21.76 -6.30
C ARG A 152 -15.33 -20.51 -6.55
N ARG A 153 -16.60 -20.68 -6.93
CA ARG A 153 -17.50 -19.57 -7.28
C ARG A 153 -17.72 -18.58 -6.11
N PRO A 154 -18.03 -19.01 -4.87
CA PRO A 154 -18.11 -18.12 -3.71
C PRO A 154 -16.81 -17.37 -3.43
N LEU A 155 -15.65 -18.04 -3.57
CA LEU A 155 -14.35 -17.42 -3.32
C LEU A 155 -14.03 -16.32 -4.35
N ILE A 156 -14.35 -16.55 -5.63
CA ILE A 156 -14.22 -15.54 -6.69
C ILE A 156 -15.16 -14.36 -6.43
N LEU A 157 -16.42 -14.60 -6.07
CA LEU A 157 -17.38 -13.53 -5.75
C LEU A 157 -16.90 -12.67 -4.57
N LYS A 158 -16.34 -13.32 -3.53
CA LYS A 158 -15.71 -12.64 -2.38
C LYS A 158 -14.47 -11.83 -2.75
N MET A 159 -13.63 -12.33 -3.67
CA MET A 159 -12.49 -11.58 -4.21
C MET A 159 -12.94 -10.37 -5.04
N LEU A 160 -14.07 -10.49 -5.73
CA LEU A 160 -14.68 -9.39 -6.49
C LEU A 160 -15.47 -8.42 -5.60
N GLY A 161 -15.66 -8.74 -4.31
CA GLY A 161 -16.43 -7.90 -3.38
C GLY A 161 -17.93 -7.87 -3.66
N ILE A 162 -18.45 -8.89 -4.34
CA ILE A 162 -19.87 -9.06 -4.66
C ILE A 162 -20.43 -10.07 -3.66
N ASP A 163 -20.84 -9.59 -2.49
CA ASP A 163 -21.48 -10.40 -1.43
C ASP A 163 -23.01 -10.43 -1.65
#